data_AF-A0A355YME0-F1
#
_entry.id   AF-A0A355YME0-F1
#
_cell.length_a   1.000
_cell.length_b   1.000
_cell.length_c   1.000
_cell.angle_alpha   90.00
_cell.angle_beta   90.00
_cell.angle_gamma   90.00
#
_symmetry.space_group_name_H-M   'P 1'
#
loop_
_entity.id
_entity.type
_entity.pdbx_description
1 polymer ?
#
loop_
_entity_poly.entity_id
_entity_poly.type
_entity_poly.pdbx_seq_one_letter_code
_entity_poly.pdbx_strand_id
1 'polypeptide(L)'
;MRRDMNYQMIRDQLLAMAVPAGTEHVCLKKSMGRILAEPFAARENVPAFDRSPYDGFAFLAADSAEASEAHPVTLKIQEEIAAGMVPQKTVTPGTAAKILTGAPIPGGADTVVMYEKTRFTEDTVTLFQPAGSGSNIVYAGEDVEKGQVLAESGTKLDAGLIGTLAAQGITEPLVYVKPCIGVLSTGSEVMDAGETVGAGKIRDSNRYMLAAALHETGCDAEDLGLIRDHTKDIAARIEKGLTDCDALLITGGVSAGDFDLTPAAMERAGANVLCRGVDIKPGMACAYGEKGGKFIFALSGNPASAMTNFYVVVWPVLRKLAGCREFLPQEFPVTLAEDFPKKSPRTRFLRGKLDLSDGTVRMHLSARQGNAVLSSAIGCDGMAMIPAGSGPIPGGTRLKGFRI
;
A
#
# COMPACT_ATOMS: atom_id res chain seq x y z
N MET A 1 13.69 4.15 -36.53
CA MET A 1 13.25 3.17 -35.52
C MET A 1 12.42 3.90 -34.46
N ARG A 2 11.24 3.37 -34.11
CA ARG A 2 10.07 4.05 -33.52
C ARG A 2 10.40 5.12 -32.47
N ARG A 3 10.22 6.40 -32.81
CA ARG A 3 10.49 7.57 -31.94
C ARG A 3 9.30 8.04 -31.09
N ASP A 4 8.15 7.37 -31.20
CA ASP A 4 6.88 7.81 -30.61
C ASP A 4 6.24 6.72 -29.73
N MET A 5 7.04 6.06 -28.87
CA MET A 5 6.44 5.17 -27.87
C MET A 5 5.97 5.97 -26.66
N ASN A 6 4.65 6.01 -26.46
CA ASN A 6 4.07 6.55 -25.25
C ASN A 6 4.46 5.67 -24.04
N TYR A 7 4.83 6.29 -22.92
CA TYR A 7 5.18 5.59 -21.67
C TYR A 7 4.04 4.67 -21.17
N GLN A 8 2.78 5.04 -21.39
CA GLN A 8 1.62 4.23 -21.01
C GLN A 8 1.57 2.94 -21.82
N MET A 9 1.83 3.00 -23.13
CA MET A 9 1.80 1.81 -23.99
C MET A 9 2.82 0.76 -23.55
N ILE A 10 4.07 1.19 -23.28
CA ILE A 10 5.10 0.24 -22.82
C ILE A 10 4.82 -0.23 -21.40
N ARG A 11 4.32 0.63 -20.50
CA ARG A 11 3.89 0.21 -19.16
C ARG A 11 2.81 -0.86 -19.24
N ASP A 12 1.78 -0.65 -20.05
CA ASP A 12 0.65 -1.57 -20.16
C ASP A 12 1.07 -2.90 -20.81
N GLN A 13 2.00 -2.86 -21.77
CA GLN A 13 2.62 -4.06 -22.33
C GLN A 13 3.43 -4.83 -21.27
N LEU A 14 4.24 -4.14 -20.46
CA LEU A 14 4.99 -4.75 -19.35
C LEU A 14 4.04 -5.34 -18.30
N LEU A 15 3.00 -4.61 -17.93
CA LEU A 15 1.96 -5.07 -17.00
C LEU A 15 1.25 -6.31 -17.52
N ALA A 16 0.97 -6.42 -18.82
CA ALA A 16 0.33 -7.60 -19.39
C ALA A 16 1.17 -8.88 -19.25
N MET A 17 2.51 -8.74 -19.19
CA MET A 17 3.43 -9.88 -19.02
C MET A 17 3.78 -10.15 -17.54
N ALA A 18 3.54 -9.20 -16.64
CA ALA A 18 3.93 -9.32 -15.24
C ALA A 18 3.04 -10.32 -14.49
N VAL A 19 3.68 -11.36 -13.95
CA VAL A 19 3.05 -12.42 -13.14
C VAL A 19 3.75 -12.47 -11.77
N PRO A 20 3.02 -12.60 -10.65
CA PRO A 20 3.63 -12.66 -9.33
C PRO A 20 4.67 -13.78 -9.17
N ALA A 21 5.73 -13.52 -8.40
CA ALA A 21 6.89 -14.41 -8.26
C ALA A 21 6.60 -15.73 -7.51
N GLY A 22 5.47 -15.83 -6.81
CA GLY A 22 5.06 -17.00 -6.04
C GLY A 22 4.34 -16.62 -4.75
N THR A 23 4.03 -17.61 -3.91
CA THR A 23 3.36 -17.41 -2.61
C THR A 23 4.07 -18.16 -1.50
N GLU A 24 3.93 -17.69 -0.27
CA GLU A 24 4.51 -18.28 0.94
C GLU A 24 3.64 -17.96 2.17
N HIS A 25 3.71 -18.81 3.19
CA HIS A 25 3.15 -18.50 4.51
C HIS A 25 4.18 -17.75 5.35
N VAL A 26 3.74 -16.66 5.99
CA VAL A 26 4.62 -15.81 6.80
C VAL A 26 3.98 -15.58 8.16
N CYS A 27 4.78 -15.71 9.23
CA CYS A 27 4.35 -15.34 10.57
C CYS A 27 3.72 -13.94 10.58
N LEU A 28 2.53 -13.80 11.16
CA LEU A 28 1.74 -12.56 11.21
C LEU A 28 2.54 -11.37 11.76
N LYS A 29 3.46 -11.63 12.71
CA LYS A 29 4.35 -10.59 13.28
C LYS A 29 5.33 -9.99 12.27
N LYS A 30 5.59 -10.69 11.16
CA LYS A 30 6.47 -10.30 10.06
C LYS A 30 5.71 -10.05 8.76
N SER A 31 4.37 -10.01 8.80
CA SER A 31 3.54 -9.89 7.59
C SER A 31 3.14 -8.44 7.27
N MET A 32 3.50 -7.46 8.11
CA MET A 32 3.21 -6.03 7.84
C MET A 32 3.74 -5.60 6.48
N GLY A 33 2.86 -5.03 5.66
CA GLY A 33 3.16 -4.58 4.31
C GLY A 33 3.29 -5.68 3.26
N ARG A 34 3.20 -6.96 3.62
CA ARG A 34 3.11 -8.08 2.65
C ARG A 34 1.77 -8.03 1.91
N ILE A 35 1.69 -8.70 0.77
CA ILE A 35 0.48 -8.71 -0.05
C ILE A 35 -0.21 -10.07 0.07
N LEU A 36 -1.48 -10.09 0.44
CA LEU A 36 -2.27 -11.30 0.60
C LEU A 36 -2.42 -12.04 -0.74
N ALA A 37 -2.24 -13.36 -0.75
CA ALA A 37 -2.26 -14.17 -1.98
C ALA A 37 -3.59 -14.87 -2.27
N GLU A 38 -4.49 -14.90 -1.30
CA GLU A 38 -5.81 -15.50 -1.40
C GLU A 38 -6.85 -14.57 -0.76
N PRO A 39 -8.13 -14.62 -1.15
CA PRO A 39 -9.16 -13.89 -0.43
C PRO A 39 -9.25 -14.38 1.02
N PHE A 40 -9.43 -13.44 1.95
CA PHE A 40 -9.66 -13.72 3.35
C PHE A 40 -11.15 -13.60 3.66
N ALA A 41 -11.76 -14.74 3.96
CA ALA A 41 -13.11 -14.82 4.51
C ALA A 41 -13.06 -15.09 6.03
N ALA A 42 -13.94 -14.45 6.77
CA ALA A 42 -14.07 -14.64 8.21
C ALA A 42 -14.42 -16.10 8.55
N ARG A 43 -13.69 -16.69 9.50
CA ARG A 43 -13.91 -18.06 10.00
C ARG A 43 -15.00 -18.10 11.06
N GLU A 44 -15.12 -17.00 11.81
CA GLU A 44 -15.98 -16.85 12.98
C GLU A 44 -16.64 -15.47 12.97
N ASN A 45 -17.78 -15.36 13.67
CA ASN A 45 -18.41 -14.07 13.92
C ASN A 45 -17.53 -13.22 14.83
N VAL A 46 -17.53 -11.91 14.63
CA VAL A 46 -16.98 -10.92 15.58
C VAL A 46 -18.10 -9.95 15.97
N PRO A 47 -18.49 -9.88 17.25
CA PRO A 47 -18.14 -10.83 18.32
C PRO A 47 -18.70 -12.24 18.05
N ALA A 48 -18.16 -13.27 18.71
CA ALA A 48 -18.57 -14.67 18.51
C ALA A 48 -19.93 -15.02 19.14
N PHE A 49 -20.42 -14.18 20.05
CA PHE A 49 -21.66 -14.34 20.80
C PHE A 49 -22.24 -12.96 21.12
N ASP A 50 -23.55 -12.92 21.41
CA ASP A 50 -24.22 -11.71 21.88
C ASP A 50 -23.60 -11.27 23.21
N ARG A 51 -23.19 -10.01 23.30
CA ARG A 51 -22.47 -9.49 24.47
C ARG A 51 -23.01 -8.14 24.92
N SER A 52 -22.78 -7.84 26.20
CA SER A 52 -23.12 -6.52 26.74
C SER A 52 -22.14 -5.45 26.24
N PRO A 53 -22.62 -4.28 25.76
CA PRO A 53 -21.79 -3.10 25.53
C PRO A 53 -21.51 -2.30 26.81
N TYR A 54 -22.15 -2.64 27.93
CA TYR A 54 -22.10 -1.88 29.17
C TYR A 54 -21.87 -2.76 30.39
N ASP A 55 -21.41 -2.12 31.47
CA ASP A 55 -21.59 -2.66 32.81
C ASP A 55 -23.01 -2.33 33.28
N GLY A 56 -23.79 -3.35 33.65
CA GLY A 56 -25.23 -3.21 33.78
C GLY A 56 -25.96 -4.46 34.25
N PHE A 57 -27.24 -4.54 33.88
CA PHE A 57 -28.11 -5.65 34.21
C PHE A 57 -28.80 -6.18 32.96
N ALA A 58 -28.65 -7.48 32.69
CA ALA A 58 -29.36 -8.20 31.64
C ALA A 58 -30.64 -8.82 32.22
N PHE A 59 -31.78 -8.57 31.58
CA PHE A 59 -33.09 -9.04 32.04
C PHE A 59 -34.08 -9.22 30.86
N LEU A 60 -35.32 -9.64 31.14
CA LEU A 60 -36.40 -9.64 30.14
C LEU A 60 -37.02 -8.24 30.05
N ALA A 61 -37.01 -7.62 28.87
CA ALA A 61 -37.58 -6.29 28.62
C ALA A 61 -39.02 -6.15 29.15
N ALA A 62 -39.82 -7.21 29.02
CA ALA A 62 -41.19 -7.28 29.53
C ALA A 62 -41.31 -7.01 31.05
N ASP A 63 -40.31 -7.36 31.85
CA ASP A 63 -40.30 -7.10 33.29
C ASP A 63 -40.18 -5.60 33.61
N SER A 64 -39.68 -4.79 32.68
CA SER A 64 -39.56 -3.33 32.84
C SER A 64 -40.71 -2.53 32.23
N ALA A 65 -41.71 -3.17 31.61
CA ALA A 65 -42.73 -2.49 30.81
C ALA A 65 -43.48 -1.38 31.57
N GLU A 66 -43.74 -1.58 32.86
CA GLU A 66 -44.44 -0.64 33.75
C GLU A 66 -43.49 0.24 34.58
N ALA A 67 -42.17 0.11 34.38
CA ALA A 67 -41.18 0.85 35.17
C ALA A 67 -41.24 2.35 34.87
N SER A 68 -41.35 3.16 35.92
CA SER A 68 -41.30 4.63 35.84
C SER A 68 -40.66 5.20 37.11
N GLU A 69 -40.28 6.49 37.10
CA GLU A 69 -39.81 7.18 38.31
C GLU A 69 -40.82 7.09 39.47
N ALA A 70 -42.12 7.13 39.17
CA ALA A 70 -43.18 7.02 40.16
C ALA A 70 -43.48 5.56 40.57
N HIS A 71 -43.23 4.59 39.68
CA HIS A 71 -43.49 3.17 39.88
C HIS A 71 -42.28 2.35 39.43
N PRO A 72 -41.17 2.36 40.20
CA PRO A 72 -39.98 1.63 39.80
C PRO A 72 -40.19 0.12 39.95
N VAL A 73 -39.60 -0.67 39.06
CA VAL A 73 -39.64 -2.14 39.12
C VAL A 73 -38.34 -2.65 39.70
N THR A 74 -38.40 -3.59 40.65
CA THR A 74 -37.22 -4.24 41.23
C THR A 74 -37.16 -5.69 40.81
N LEU A 75 -36.01 -6.09 40.26
CA LEU A 75 -35.70 -7.46 39.85
C LEU A 75 -34.67 -8.08 40.79
N LYS A 76 -34.76 -9.40 41.00
CA LYS A 76 -33.77 -10.15 41.77
C LYS A 76 -32.53 -10.46 40.92
N ILE A 77 -31.35 -10.09 41.40
CA ILE A 77 -30.07 -10.47 40.79
C ILE A 77 -29.81 -11.95 41.11
N GLN A 78 -29.57 -12.76 40.08
CA GLN A 78 -29.34 -14.20 40.25
C GLN A 78 -27.88 -14.61 40.09
N GLU A 79 -27.11 -13.86 39.30
CA GLU A 79 -25.69 -14.10 39.06
C GLU A 79 -24.98 -12.81 38.63
N GLU A 80 -23.65 -12.82 38.76
CA GLU A 80 -22.75 -11.82 38.20
C GLU A 80 -21.90 -12.46 37.11
N ILE A 81 -21.84 -11.83 35.93
CA ILE A 81 -21.19 -12.34 34.73
C ILE A 81 -20.12 -11.33 34.30
N ALA A 82 -18.86 -11.65 34.61
CA ALA A 82 -17.71 -10.87 34.17
C ALA A 82 -17.25 -11.25 32.76
N ALA A 83 -16.45 -10.39 32.12
CA ALA A 83 -15.84 -10.70 30.83
C ALA A 83 -14.99 -11.99 30.92
N GLY A 84 -15.16 -12.89 29.95
CA GLY A 84 -14.50 -14.19 29.92
C GLY A 84 -15.19 -15.29 30.73
N MET A 85 -16.28 -14.99 31.44
CA MET A 85 -17.12 -15.99 32.11
C MET A 85 -18.28 -16.45 31.21
N VAL A 86 -18.73 -17.68 31.45
CA VAL A 86 -19.92 -18.25 30.79
C VAL A 86 -21.11 -18.14 31.75
N PRO A 87 -22.26 -17.58 31.32
CA PRO A 87 -23.48 -17.58 32.13
C PRO A 87 -23.85 -18.98 32.62
N GLN A 88 -24.21 -19.12 33.91
CA GLN A 88 -24.57 -20.42 34.49
C GLN A 88 -26.07 -20.53 34.77
N LYS A 89 -26.79 -19.41 34.78
CA LYS A 89 -28.22 -19.34 35.03
C LYS A 89 -28.94 -18.73 33.84
N THR A 90 -30.17 -19.19 33.62
CA THR A 90 -31.10 -18.56 32.68
C THR A 90 -31.86 -17.47 33.42
N VAL A 91 -31.92 -16.28 32.84
CA VAL A 91 -32.76 -15.20 33.36
C VAL A 91 -34.23 -15.56 33.14
N THR A 92 -35.00 -15.46 34.21
CA THR A 92 -36.45 -15.75 34.26
C THR A 92 -37.24 -14.49 34.59
N PRO A 93 -38.57 -14.45 34.40
CA PRO A 93 -39.39 -13.30 34.78
C PRO A 93 -39.17 -12.85 36.24
N GLY A 94 -39.05 -11.55 36.45
CA GLY A 94 -38.77 -10.90 37.75
C GLY A 94 -37.31 -10.94 38.19
N THR A 95 -36.39 -11.35 37.30
CA THR A 95 -34.99 -11.60 37.67
C THR A 95 -34.03 -10.97 36.66
N ALA A 96 -32.79 -10.74 37.08
CA ALA A 96 -31.74 -10.13 36.28
C ALA A 96 -30.39 -10.80 36.55
N ALA A 97 -29.46 -10.65 35.61
CA ALA A 97 -28.05 -10.94 35.82
C ALA A 97 -27.27 -9.61 35.83
N LYS A 98 -26.40 -9.44 36.82
CA LYS A 98 -25.42 -8.36 36.80
C LYS A 98 -24.36 -8.72 35.76
N ILE A 99 -24.15 -7.89 34.76
CA ILE A 99 -23.32 -8.21 33.59
C ILE A 99 -22.30 -7.09 33.37
N LEU A 100 -21.05 -7.48 33.06
CA LEU A 100 -20.00 -6.53 32.72
C LEU A 100 -19.80 -6.42 31.20
N THR A 101 -19.16 -5.34 30.79
CA THR A 101 -18.87 -5.02 29.39
C THR A 101 -18.11 -6.17 28.73
N GLY A 102 -18.63 -6.63 27.59
CA GLY A 102 -18.08 -7.72 26.80
C GLY A 102 -18.46 -9.13 27.28
N ALA A 103 -19.15 -9.27 28.42
CA ALA A 103 -19.64 -10.57 28.87
C ALA A 103 -20.81 -11.07 28.00
N PRO A 104 -20.98 -12.39 27.83
CA PRO A 104 -22.08 -12.97 27.05
C PRO A 104 -23.45 -12.66 27.66
N ILE A 105 -24.45 -12.37 26.82
CA ILE A 105 -25.83 -12.24 27.27
C ILE A 105 -26.33 -13.62 27.77
N PRO A 106 -26.83 -13.72 29.03
CA PRO A 106 -27.35 -14.98 29.56
C PRO A 106 -28.63 -15.39 28.84
N GLY A 107 -28.87 -16.70 28.75
CA GLY A 107 -30.11 -17.21 28.18
C GLY A 107 -31.34 -16.63 28.89
N GLY A 108 -32.36 -16.28 28.11
CA GLY A 108 -33.61 -15.69 28.62
C GLY A 108 -33.60 -14.18 28.76
N ALA A 109 -32.43 -13.51 28.83
CA ALA A 109 -32.37 -12.06 28.74
C ALA A 109 -32.46 -11.59 27.28
N ASP A 110 -33.15 -10.48 27.06
CA ASP A 110 -33.30 -9.86 25.74
C ASP A 110 -32.97 -8.36 25.75
N THR A 111 -32.53 -7.80 26.89
CA THR A 111 -32.16 -6.39 27.00
C THR A 111 -31.12 -6.18 28.10
N VAL A 112 -30.34 -5.09 27.99
CA VAL A 112 -29.39 -4.66 29.03
C VAL A 112 -29.64 -3.20 29.41
N VAL A 113 -29.53 -2.85 30.70
CA VAL A 113 -29.51 -1.47 31.17
C VAL A 113 -28.23 -1.19 31.95
N MET A 114 -27.57 -0.09 31.62
CA MET A 114 -26.33 0.38 32.27
C MET A 114 -26.54 0.73 33.75
N TYR A 115 -25.52 0.54 34.59
CA TYR A 115 -25.58 0.84 36.03
C TYR A 115 -26.10 2.24 36.34
N GLU A 116 -25.69 3.24 35.57
CA GLU A 116 -26.02 4.65 35.74
C GLU A 116 -27.53 4.94 35.64
N LYS A 117 -28.30 4.03 35.03
CA LYS A 117 -29.76 4.14 34.88
C LYS A 117 -30.53 3.29 35.90
N THR A 118 -29.83 2.73 36.88
CA THR A 118 -30.41 1.81 37.87
C THR A 118 -30.01 2.20 39.30
N ARG A 119 -30.69 1.62 40.27
CA ARG A 119 -30.26 1.58 41.68
C ARG A 119 -30.17 0.12 42.09
N PHE A 120 -29.07 -0.33 42.66
CA PHE A 120 -28.88 -1.75 42.95
C PHE A 120 -28.18 -2.01 44.28
N THR A 121 -28.37 -3.22 44.79
CA THR A 121 -27.64 -3.86 45.89
C THR A 121 -26.93 -5.10 45.37
N GLU A 122 -26.42 -5.96 46.25
CA GLU A 122 -25.88 -7.27 45.84
C GLU A 122 -26.97 -8.20 45.28
N ASP A 123 -28.20 -8.12 45.80
CA ASP A 123 -29.27 -9.08 45.51
C ASP A 123 -30.36 -8.55 44.57
N THR A 124 -30.45 -7.24 44.35
CA THR A 124 -31.55 -6.62 43.59
C THR A 124 -31.12 -5.43 42.75
N VAL A 125 -31.80 -5.22 41.63
CA VAL A 125 -31.70 -4.03 40.78
C VAL A 125 -33.07 -3.40 40.63
N THR A 126 -33.14 -2.08 40.76
CA THR A 126 -34.32 -1.26 40.56
C THR A 126 -34.19 -0.45 39.27
N LEU A 127 -35.22 -0.57 38.42
CA LEU A 127 -35.37 0.07 37.12
C LEU A 127 -36.39 1.20 37.21
N PHE A 128 -36.07 2.35 36.61
CA PHE A 128 -36.91 3.56 36.64
C PHE A 128 -37.54 3.91 35.28
N GLN A 129 -37.23 3.14 34.24
CA GLN A 129 -37.70 3.35 32.88
C GLN A 129 -37.87 1.99 32.18
N PRO A 130 -38.80 1.86 31.22
CA PRO A 130 -38.90 0.66 30.41
C PRO A 130 -37.70 0.55 29.46
N ALA A 131 -37.23 -0.68 29.26
CA ALA A 131 -36.22 -1.02 28.26
C ALA A 131 -36.88 -1.81 27.11
N GLY A 132 -36.49 -1.52 25.88
CA GLY A 132 -36.98 -2.26 24.71
C GLY A 132 -36.29 -3.61 24.56
N SER A 133 -37.00 -4.60 24.03
CA SER A 133 -36.40 -5.87 23.58
C SER A 133 -35.31 -5.59 22.54
N GLY A 134 -34.19 -6.29 22.67
CA GLY A 134 -33.01 -6.16 21.84
C GLY A 134 -32.17 -4.90 22.09
N SER A 135 -32.51 -4.09 23.09
CA SER A 135 -31.75 -2.86 23.39
C SER A 135 -30.45 -3.17 24.11
N ASN A 136 -29.40 -2.42 23.75
CA ASN A 136 -28.08 -2.49 24.37
C ASN A 136 -27.50 -3.92 24.37
N ILE A 137 -27.70 -4.65 23.28
CA ILE A 137 -27.03 -5.92 23.00
C ILE A 137 -26.17 -5.71 21.76
N VAL A 138 -24.89 -6.10 21.85
CA VAL A 138 -24.04 -6.23 20.66
C VAL A 138 -24.17 -7.67 20.19
N TYR A 139 -24.75 -7.87 19.02
CA TYR A 139 -25.06 -9.21 18.53
C TYR A 139 -23.83 -9.92 17.98
N ALA A 140 -23.87 -11.25 18.01
CA ALA A 140 -22.88 -12.08 17.36
C ALA A 140 -22.79 -11.71 15.88
N GLY A 141 -21.59 -11.36 15.42
CA GLY A 141 -21.32 -11.01 14.03
C GLY A 141 -21.66 -9.58 13.63
N GLU A 142 -22.02 -8.71 14.57
CA GLU A 142 -22.35 -7.30 14.29
C GLU A 142 -21.20 -6.51 13.63
N ASP A 143 -19.94 -6.86 13.91
CA ASP A 143 -18.76 -6.29 13.24
C ASP A 143 -18.39 -7.13 11.99
N VAL A 144 -18.25 -8.44 12.17
CA VAL A 144 -17.89 -9.38 11.10
C VAL A 144 -18.77 -10.61 11.16
N GLU A 145 -19.46 -10.91 10.07
CA GLU A 145 -20.21 -12.16 9.94
C GLU A 145 -19.32 -13.29 9.43
N LYS A 146 -19.50 -14.50 9.97
CA LYS A 146 -18.82 -15.70 9.48
C LYS A 146 -19.08 -15.91 7.99
N GLY A 147 -18.01 -16.10 7.24
CA GLY A 147 -18.04 -16.27 5.78
C GLY A 147 -17.99 -14.95 4.99
N GLN A 148 -18.10 -13.79 5.65
CA GLN A 148 -17.89 -12.49 5.00
C GLN A 148 -16.46 -12.40 4.44
N VAL A 149 -16.33 -11.97 3.18
CA VAL A 149 -15.02 -11.67 2.58
C VAL A 149 -14.56 -10.30 3.08
N LEU A 150 -13.46 -10.29 3.83
CA LEU A 150 -12.91 -9.09 4.47
C LEU A 150 -11.76 -8.48 3.67
N ALA A 151 -11.05 -9.29 2.89
CA ALA A 151 -10.02 -8.82 1.98
C ALA A 151 -9.93 -9.72 0.75
N GLU A 152 -9.67 -9.10 -0.41
CA GLU A 152 -9.38 -9.81 -1.66
C GLU A 152 -7.90 -10.21 -1.74
N SER A 153 -7.59 -11.18 -2.59
CA SER A 153 -6.20 -11.41 -3.03
C SER A 153 -5.62 -10.12 -3.65
N GLY A 154 -4.38 -9.83 -3.32
CA GLY A 154 -3.64 -8.65 -3.74
C GLY A 154 -3.80 -7.44 -2.81
N THR A 155 -4.50 -7.60 -1.68
CA THR A 155 -4.62 -6.59 -0.62
C THR A 155 -3.32 -6.51 0.18
N LYS A 156 -2.84 -5.29 0.46
CA LYS A 156 -1.69 -5.06 1.34
C LYS A 156 -2.11 -5.27 2.80
N LEU A 157 -1.36 -6.08 3.53
CA LEU A 157 -1.57 -6.29 4.97
C LEU A 157 -1.17 -5.01 5.73
N ASP A 158 -2.17 -4.27 6.18
CA ASP A 158 -2.03 -3.13 7.08
C ASP A 158 -2.32 -3.53 8.54
N ALA A 159 -2.32 -2.55 9.45
CA ALA A 159 -2.57 -2.80 10.86
C ALA A 159 -3.97 -3.39 11.13
N GLY A 160 -4.99 -2.92 10.40
CA GLY A 160 -6.37 -3.37 10.57
C GLY A 160 -6.56 -4.81 10.09
N LEU A 161 -6.07 -5.13 8.89
CA LEU A 161 -6.16 -6.48 8.34
C LEU A 161 -5.34 -7.48 9.15
N ILE A 162 -4.17 -7.09 9.68
CA ILE A 162 -3.39 -7.94 10.58
C ILE A 162 -4.13 -8.21 11.89
N GLY A 163 -4.72 -7.18 12.51
CA GLY A 163 -5.53 -7.35 13.72
C GLY A 163 -6.73 -8.26 13.47
N THR A 164 -7.37 -8.12 12.30
CA THR A 164 -8.53 -8.93 11.91
C THR A 164 -8.15 -10.39 11.65
N LEU A 165 -7.03 -10.64 10.97
CA LEU A 165 -6.46 -11.99 10.82
C LEU A 165 -6.17 -12.62 12.20
N ALA A 166 -5.58 -11.87 13.13
CA ALA A 166 -5.30 -12.33 14.48
C ALA A 166 -6.60 -12.68 15.25
N ALA A 167 -7.60 -11.80 15.18
CA ALA A 167 -8.91 -12.00 15.81
C ALA A 167 -9.64 -13.25 15.27
N GLN A 168 -9.32 -13.64 14.03
CA GLN A 168 -9.83 -14.83 13.35
C GLN A 168 -8.91 -16.06 13.51
N GLY A 169 -7.90 -15.99 14.39
CA GLY A 169 -6.98 -17.08 14.69
C GLY A 169 -5.96 -17.40 13.60
N ILE A 170 -5.76 -16.52 12.62
CA ILE A 170 -4.82 -16.71 11.50
C ILE A 170 -3.47 -16.12 11.88
N THR A 171 -2.49 -16.99 12.17
CA THR A 171 -1.13 -16.61 12.57
C THR A 171 -0.10 -16.64 11.45
N GLU A 172 -0.44 -17.27 10.32
CA GLU A 172 0.45 -17.43 9.16
C GLU A 172 -0.36 -17.27 7.86
N PRO A 173 -0.74 -16.03 7.46
CA PRO A 173 -1.46 -15.81 6.21
C PRO A 173 -0.62 -16.21 4.99
N LEU A 174 -1.28 -16.69 3.93
CA LEU A 174 -0.67 -16.91 2.63
C LEU A 174 -0.50 -15.56 1.92
N VAL A 175 0.75 -15.20 1.62
CA VAL A 175 1.12 -13.92 0.99
C VAL A 175 1.94 -14.16 -0.27
N TYR A 176 1.98 -13.19 -1.17
CA TYR A 176 2.90 -13.22 -2.30
C TYR A 176 4.34 -13.05 -1.81
N VAL A 177 5.26 -13.81 -2.42
CA VAL A 177 6.71 -13.66 -2.23
C VAL A 177 7.13 -12.26 -2.66
N LYS A 178 8.05 -11.65 -1.92
CA LYS A 178 8.67 -10.38 -2.33
C LYS A 178 9.63 -10.64 -3.49
N PRO A 179 9.42 -10.04 -4.68
CA PRO A 179 10.36 -10.20 -5.77
C PRO A 179 11.73 -9.59 -5.41
N CYS A 180 12.82 -10.27 -5.78
CA CYS A 180 14.17 -9.76 -5.63
C CYS A 180 14.56 -8.97 -6.88
N ILE A 181 14.91 -7.69 -6.74
CA ILE A 181 15.24 -6.81 -7.86
C ILE A 181 16.71 -6.42 -7.80
N GLY A 182 17.47 -6.88 -8.78
CA GLY A 182 18.89 -6.56 -8.90
C GLY A 182 19.10 -5.14 -9.42
N VAL A 183 19.81 -4.29 -8.68
CA VAL A 183 20.10 -2.90 -9.06
C VAL A 183 21.58 -2.76 -9.40
N LEU A 184 21.87 -2.26 -10.60
CA LEU A 184 23.24 -2.05 -11.08
C LEU A 184 23.37 -0.71 -11.81
N SER A 185 24.58 -0.18 -11.80
CA SER A 185 24.96 1.01 -12.57
C SER A 185 26.09 0.70 -13.52
N THR A 186 26.08 1.34 -14.69
CA THR A 186 27.19 1.34 -15.65
C THR A 186 27.56 2.78 -15.97
N GLY A 187 28.84 3.00 -16.19
CA GLY A 187 29.36 4.32 -16.52
C GLY A 187 30.83 4.38 -16.21
N SER A 188 31.67 4.62 -17.23
CA SER A 188 33.11 4.77 -17.05
C SER A 188 33.44 5.95 -16.13
N GLU A 189 32.58 6.97 -16.05
CA GLU A 189 32.67 8.12 -15.15
C GLU A 189 32.21 7.83 -13.72
N VAL A 190 31.50 6.74 -13.48
CA VAL A 190 30.81 6.48 -12.21
C VAL A 190 31.71 5.75 -11.23
N MET A 191 31.73 6.23 -9.99
CA MET A 191 32.44 5.65 -8.85
C MET A 191 31.47 5.38 -7.71
N ASP A 192 31.85 4.51 -6.78
CA ASP A 192 30.98 4.20 -5.65
C ASP A 192 30.79 5.40 -4.70
N ALA A 193 29.72 5.40 -3.92
CA ALA A 193 29.35 6.52 -3.05
C ALA A 193 30.42 6.83 -1.99
N GLY A 194 31.17 5.81 -1.54
CA GLY A 194 32.22 5.95 -0.52
C GLY A 194 33.62 6.32 -1.06
N GLU A 195 33.88 6.20 -2.36
CA GLU A 195 35.25 6.34 -2.91
C GLU A 195 35.71 7.79 -3.01
N THR A 196 36.99 8.11 -3.17
CA THR A 196 37.40 9.49 -3.49
C THR A 196 37.19 9.76 -4.98
N VAL A 197 36.44 10.81 -5.32
CA VAL A 197 36.11 11.13 -6.72
C VAL A 197 37.28 11.87 -7.38
N GLY A 198 37.85 11.25 -8.43
CA GLY A 198 38.87 11.88 -9.28
C GLY A 198 38.30 12.88 -10.29
N ALA A 199 39.18 13.55 -11.03
CA ALA A 199 38.77 14.48 -12.09
C ALA A 199 37.93 13.75 -13.17
N GLY A 200 36.79 14.33 -13.55
CA GLY A 200 35.88 13.77 -14.55
C GLY A 200 35.08 12.55 -14.08
N LYS A 201 35.12 12.22 -12.78
CA LYS A 201 34.31 11.16 -12.18
C LYS A 201 33.13 11.74 -11.39
N ILE A 202 32.10 10.93 -11.18
CA ILE A 202 30.93 11.24 -10.37
C ILE A 202 30.57 10.06 -9.47
N ARG A 203 29.78 10.30 -8.42
CA ARG A 203 29.29 9.25 -7.53
C ARG A 203 28.03 8.60 -8.10
N ASP A 204 27.92 7.29 -7.91
CA ASP A 204 26.67 6.57 -8.12
C ASP A 204 25.63 7.00 -7.10
N SER A 205 24.66 7.79 -7.55
CA SER A 205 23.49 8.18 -6.74
C SER A 205 22.24 7.42 -7.12
N ASN A 206 22.20 6.86 -8.33
CA ASN A 206 20.99 6.24 -8.87
C ASN A 206 20.73 4.88 -8.22
N ARG A 207 21.77 4.06 -8.03
CA ARG A 207 21.61 2.74 -7.42
C ARG A 207 21.04 2.84 -6.01
N TYR A 208 21.56 3.77 -5.21
CA TYR A 208 21.05 4.06 -3.87
C TYR A 208 19.63 4.63 -3.89
N MET A 209 19.35 5.59 -4.77
CA MET A 209 18.01 6.18 -4.92
C MET A 209 16.98 5.12 -5.31
N LEU A 210 17.27 4.26 -6.28
CA LEU A 210 16.36 3.23 -6.77
C LEU A 210 16.20 2.09 -5.77
N ALA A 211 17.29 1.65 -5.12
CA ALA A 211 17.22 0.67 -4.04
C ALA A 211 16.33 1.14 -2.89
N ALA A 212 16.42 2.42 -2.51
CA ALA A 212 15.52 3.01 -1.53
C ALA A 212 14.06 3.06 -2.03
N ALA A 213 13.84 3.48 -3.28
CA ALA A 213 12.50 3.58 -3.86
C ALA A 213 11.80 2.22 -4.04
N LEU A 214 12.56 1.11 -4.13
CA LEU A 214 12.02 -0.25 -4.22
C LEU A 214 11.25 -0.66 -2.96
N HIS A 215 11.58 -0.12 -1.78
CA HIS A 215 10.90 -0.46 -0.52
C HIS A 215 9.37 -0.24 -0.60
N GLU A 216 8.94 0.79 -1.34
CA GLU A 216 7.52 1.13 -1.53
C GLU A 216 6.81 0.25 -2.58
N THR A 217 7.53 -0.63 -3.28
CA THR A 217 6.95 -1.52 -4.30
C THR A 217 6.52 -2.88 -3.75
N GLY A 218 6.92 -3.24 -2.53
CA GLY A 218 6.76 -4.59 -2.01
C GLY A 218 7.81 -5.59 -2.51
N CYS A 219 8.88 -5.10 -3.15
CA CYS A 219 10.02 -5.90 -3.60
C CYS A 219 11.23 -5.68 -2.68
N ASP A 220 12.18 -6.62 -2.69
CA ASP A 220 13.48 -6.47 -2.05
C ASP A 220 14.54 -6.05 -3.10
N ALA A 221 15.53 -5.26 -2.69
CA ALA A 221 16.59 -4.77 -3.55
C ALA A 221 17.88 -5.57 -3.32
N GLU A 222 18.46 -6.09 -4.40
CA GLU A 222 19.78 -6.73 -4.39
C GLU A 222 20.79 -5.82 -5.10
N ASP A 223 21.86 -5.46 -4.39
CA ASP A 223 22.88 -4.57 -4.91
C ASP A 223 23.88 -5.31 -5.80
N LEU A 224 23.76 -5.12 -7.11
CA LEU A 224 24.65 -5.71 -8.10
C LEU A 224 25.80 -4.77 -8.51
N GLY A 225 25.99 -3.65 -7.82
CA GLY A 225 27.17 -2.80 -7.92
C GLY A 225 27.38 -2.11 -9.27
N LEU A 226 28.64 -1.75 -9.53
CA LEU A 226 29.09 -0.99 -10.70
C LEU A 226 29.75 -1.91 -11.74
N ILE A 227 29.46 -1.66 -13.02
CA ILE A 227 30.02 -2.41 -14.15
C ILE A 227 30.69 -1.43 -15.09
N ARG A 228 31.73 -1.91 -15.77
CA ARG A 228 32.42 -1.15 -16.81
C ARG A 228 31.54 -0.99 -18.05
N ASP A 229 31.72 0.10 -18.77
CA ASP A 229 31.03 0.41 -20.03
C ASP A 229 31.53 -0.45 -21.21
N HIS A 230 31.34 -1.76 -21.09
CA HIS A 230 31.61 -2.73 -22.13
C HIS A 230 30.39 -3.63 -22.29
N THR A 231 29.85 -3.68 -23.50
CA THR A 231 28.65 -4.47 -23.82
C THR A 231 28.77 -5.94 -23.39
N LYS A 232 29.98 -6.52 -23.43
CA LYS A 232 30.23 -7.90 -22.96
C LYS A 232 30.07 -8.04 -21.44
N ASP A 233 30.61 -7.10 -20.68
CA ASP A 233 30.59 -7.12 -19.22
C ASP A 233 29.16 -6.88 -18.70
N ILE A 234 28.45 -5.92 -19.31
CA ILE A 234 27.04 -5.65 -19.00
C ILE A 234 26.17 -6.87 -19.33
N ALA A 235 26.37 -7.51 -20.50
CA ALA A 235 25.61 -8.70 -20.89
C ALA A 235 25.84 -9.87 -19.92
N ALA A 236 27.09 -10.15 -19.54
CA ALA A 236 27.42 -11.19 -18.57
C ALA A 236 26.78 -10.92 -17.19
N ARG A 237 26.74 -9.65 -16.76
CA ARG A 237 26.07 -9.27 -15.51
C ARG A 237 24.55 -9.38 -15.61
N ILE A 238 23.94 -9.08 -16.76
CA ILE A 238 22.51 -9.31 -17.00
C ILE A 238 22.19 -10.79 -16.84
N GLU A 239 22.95 -11.68 -17.47
CA GLU A 239 22.71 -13.13 -17.39
C GLU A 239 22.84 -13.66 -15.96
N LYS A 240 23.88 -13.25 -15.24
CA LYS A 240 24.04 -13.61 -13.83
C LYS A 240 22.91 -13.03 -12.97
N GLY A 241 22.62 -11.74 -13.12
CA GLY A 241 21.59 -11.06 -12.34
C GLY A 241 20.20 -11.68 -12.53
N LEU A 242 19.85 -12.12 -13.73
CA LEU A 242 18.58 -12.82 -13.98
C LEU A 242 18.55 -14.26 -13.45
N THR A 243 19.68 -14.82 -13.04
CA THR A 243 19.71 -16.09 -12.31
C THR A 243 19.31 -15.87 -10.85
N ASP A 244 19.83 -14.80 -10.24
CA ASP A 244 19.70 -14.53 -8.80
C ASP A 244 18.49 -13.62 -8.45
N CYS A 245 17.96 -12.87 -9.41
CA CYS A 245 16.89 -11.88 -9.22
C CYS A 245 15.70 -12.13 -10.16
N ASP A 246 14.54 -11.56 -9.83
CA ASP A 246 13.29 -11.64 -10.61
C ASP A 246 13.18 -10.55 -11.69
N ALA A 247 13.89 -9.44 -11.49
CA ALA A 247 14.08 -8.40 -12.51
C ALA A 247 15.36 -7.62 -12.24
N LEU A 248 15.79 -6.83 -13.24
CA LEU A 248 16.96 -5.97 -13.15
C LEU A 248 16.62 -4.49 -13.41
N LEU A 249 17.16 -3.62 -12.57
CA LEU A 249 17.18 -2.17 -12.74
C LEU A 249 18.61 -1.72 -13.04
N ILE A 250 18.84 -1.29 -14.27
CA ILE A 250 20.15 -0.88 -14.76
C ILE A 250 20.13 0.63 -15.00
N THR A 251 21.08 1.39 -14.46
CA THR A 251 21.21 2.81 -14.79
C THR A 251 22.50 3.12 -15.53
N GLY A 252 22.42 4.00 -16.52
CA GLY A 252 23.54 4.33 -17.40
C GLY A 252 23.58 3.48 -18.68
N GLY A 253 24.46 3.86 -19.62
CA GLY A 253 24.62 3.17 -20.91
C GLY A 253 23.41 3.23 -21.85
N VAL A 254 22.45 4.14 -21.58
CA VAL A 254 21.31 4.46 -22.46
C VAL A 254 21.40 5.92 -22.89
N SER A 255 21.38 6.17 -24.19
CA SER A 255 21.58 7.49 -24.78
C SER A 255 20.65 7.73 -25.98
N ALA A 256 20.51 8.98 -26.40
CA ALA A 256 19.76 9.34 -27.61
C ALA A 256 20.59 9.23 -28.91
N GLY A 257 21.80 8.64 -28.85
CA GLY A 257 22.79 8.59 -29.93
C GLY A 257 23.65 7.31 -29.92
N ASP A 258 24.88 7.40 -30.44
CA ASP A 258 25.72 6.25 -30.86
C ASP A 258 26.24 5.32 -29.73
N PHE A 259 25.91 5.58 -28.47
CA PHE A 259 26.40 4.84 -27.29
C PHE A 259 25.26 4.19 -26.49
N ASP A 260 24.42 3.39 -27.16
CA ASP A 260 23.40 2.54 -26.53
C ASP A 260 23.99 1.19 -26.08
N LEU A 261 24.91 1.23 -25.11
CA LEU A 261 25.61 0.05 -24.62
C LEU A 261 24.68 -0.93 -23.90
N THR A 262 23.77 -0.44 -23.07
CA THR A 262 22.87 -1.28 -22.27
C THR A 262 21.82 -1.99 -23.14
N PRO A 263 21.12 -1.34 -24.09
CA PRO A 263 20.21 -2.03 -25.00
C PRO A 263 20.92 -3.06 -25.89
N ALA A 264 22.14 -2.78 -26.35
CA ALA A 264 22.94 -3.75 -27.09
C ALA A 264 23.39 -4.92 -26.21
N ALA A 265 23.68 -4.67 -24.93
CA ALA A 265 24.02 -5.72 -23.97
C ALA A 265 22.82 -6.60 -23.62
N MET A 266 21.61 -6.02 -23.54
CA MET A 266 20.36 -6.78 -23.40
C MET A 266 20.18 -7.75 -24.58
N GLU A 267 20.31 -7.28 -25.82
CA GLU A 267 20.21 -8.14 -27.01
C GLU A 267 21.30 -9.22 -27.02
N ARG A 268 22.53 -8.85 -26.66
CA ARG A 268 23.65 -9.80 -26.56
C ARG A 268 23.41 -10.88 -25.51
N ALA A 269 22.77 -10.54 -24.40
CA ALA A 269 22.33 -11.47 -23.36
C ALA A 269 21.10 -12.28 -23.80
N GLY A 270 20.59 -12.13 -25.02
CA GLY A 270 19.41 -12.84 -25.53
C GLY A 270 18.09 -12.33 -24.98
N ALA A 271 18.05 -11.11 -24.44
CA ALA A 271 16.81 -10.48 -24.03
C ALA A 271 16.05 -9.87 -25.23
N ASN A 272 14.74 -9.96 -25.17
CA ASN A 272 13.82 -9.30 -26.08
C ASN A 272 13.67 -7.83 -25.68
N VAL A 273 14.24 -6.91 -26.47
CA VAL A 273 14.12 -5.47 -26.24
C VAL A 273 12.80 -4.97 -26.82
N LEU A 274 11.87 -4.63 -25.94
CA LEU A 274 10.52 -4.19 -26.28
C LEU A 274 10.48 -2.70 -26.64
N CYS A 275 11.35 -1.92 -26.01
CA CYS A 275 11.37 -0.46 -26.09
C CYS A 275 12.78 0.11 -26.07
N ARG A 276 13.02 1.13 -26.90
CA ARG A 276 14.15 2.05 -26.79
C ARG A 276 13.64 3.48 -26.81
N GLY A 277 13.60 4.07 -25.63
CA GLY A 277 13.12 5.42 -25.36
C GLY A 277 11.60 5.56 -25.31
N VAL A 278 11.14 6.51 -24.49
CA VAL A 278 9.71 6.85 -24.35
C VAL A 278 9.48 8.35 -24.47
N ASP A 279 8.27 8.74 -24.87
CA ASP A 279 7.91 10.13 -25.11
C ASP A 279 7.54 10.91 -23.84
N ILE A 280 8.51 11.07 -22.93
CA ILE A 280 8.34 11.80 -21.66
C ILE A 280 9.52 12.73 -21.35
N LYS A 281 9.28 13.69 -20.45
CA LYS A 281 10.32 14.58 -19.93
C LYS A 281 10.21 14.79 -18.41
N PRO A 282 11.31 14.59 -17.65
CA PRO A 282 12.53 13.89 -18.04
C PRO A 282 12.27 12.38 -18.25
N GLY A 283 13.28 11.61 -18.70
CA GLY A 283 13.14 10.15 -18.86
C GLY A 283 13.01 9.61 -20.30
N MET A 284 13.35 10.42 -21.30
CA MET A 284 13.27 9.99 -22.71
C MET A 284 14.24 8.84 -23.04
N ALA A 285 15.47 8.87 -22.51
CA ALA A 285 16.47 7.83 -22.74
C ALA A 285 16.29 6.70 -21.72
N CYS A 286 15.79 5.56 -22.18
CA CYS A 286 15.60 4.32 -21.43
C CYS A 286 15.45 3.15 -22.41
N ALA A 287 15.51 1.92 -21.91
CA ALA A 287 15.07 0.75 -22.65
C ALA A 287 14.40 -0.24 -21.71
N TYR A 288 13.46 -1.00 -22.24
CA TYR A 288 12.70 -1.98 -21.49
C TYR A 288 12.69 -3.29 -22.28
N GLY A 289 12.90 -4.40 -21.60
CA GLY A 289 12.93 -5.71 -22.21
C GLY A 289 12.64 -6.82 -21.21
N GLU A 290 12.61 -8.04 -21.71
CA GLU A 290 12.44 -9.25 -20.92
C GLU A 290 13.34 -10.37 -21.43
N LYS A 291 13.66 -11.31 -20.54
CA LYS A 291 14.29 -12.58 -20.90
C LYS A 291 13.70 -13.67 -20.01
N GLY A 292 13.03 -14.65 -20.62
CA GLY A 292 12.50 -15.80 -19.89
C GLY A 292 11.45 -15.40 -18.85
N GLY A 293 10.65 -14.37 -19.13
CA GLY A 293 9.62 -13.88 -18.21
C GLY A 293 10.12 -12.92 -17.12
N LYS A 294 11.44 -12.66 -17.04
CA LYS A 294 12.04 -11.70 -16.12
C LYS A 294 12.33 -10.37 -16.81
N PHE A 295 12.06 -9.25 -16.15
CA PHE A 295 12.20 -7.93 -16.76
C PHE A 295 13.60 -7.33 -16.61
N ILE A 296 14.00 -6.55 -17.60
CA ILE A 296 15.19 -5.70 -17.56
C ILE A 296 14.75 -4.27 -17.87
N PHE A 297 14.95 -3.37 -16.90
CA PHE A 297 14.67 -1.95 -17.02
C PHE A 297 15.98 -1.17 -17.09
N ALA A 298 16.34 -0.68 -18.27
CA ALA A 298 17.50 0.17 -18.47
C ALA A 298 17.08 1.65 -18.42
N LEU A 299 17.46 2.34 -17.36
CA LEU A 299 17.07 3.72 -17.07
C LEU A 299 18.23 4.69 -17.30
N SER A 300 17.90 5.97 -17.50
CA SER A 300 18.90 7.02 -17.72
C SER A 300 19.93 7.10 -16.59
N GLY A 301 21.19 7.39 -16.92
CA GLY A 301 22.20 7.78 -15.92
C GLY A 301 21.87 9.10 -15.21
N ASN A 302 20.96 9.92 -15.76
CA ASN A 302 20.53 11.16 -15.12
C ASN A 302 19.50 10.89 -14.01
N PRO A 303 19.74 11.28 -12.75
CA PRO A 303 18.91 10.84 -11.62
C PRO A 303 17.43 11.20 -11.70
N ALA A 304 17.09 12.45 -12.04
CA ALA A 304 15.67 12.84 -12.14
C ALA A 304 14.97 12.16 -13.33
N SER A 305 15.72 11.75 -14.35
CA SER A 305 15.19 10.96 -15.47
C SER A 305 14.91 9.52 -15.04
N ALA A 306 15.89 8.86 -14.39
CA ALA A 306 15.72 7.52 -13.84
C ALA A 306 14.54 7.44 -12.87
N MET A 307 14.42 8.40 -11.95
CA MET A 307 13.32 8.47 -11.01
C MET A 307 11.97 8.63 -11.69
N THR A 308 11.86 9.51 -12.70
CA THR A 308 10.62 9.64 -13.47
C THR A 308 10.27 8.35 -14.19
N ASN A 309 11.22 7.70 -14.89
CA ASN A 309 10.96 6.40 -15.54
C ASN A 309 10.55 5.33 -14.53
N PHE A 310 11.17 5.33 -13.35
CA PHE A 310 10.84 4.40 -12.27
C PHE A 310 9.37 4.55 -11.88
N TYR A 311 8.95 5.73 -11.43
CA TYR A 311 7.58 5.91 -10.95
C TYR A 311 6.51 5.77 -12.03
N VAL A 312 6.78 6.21 -13.27
CA VAL A 312 5.74 6.22 -14.32
C VAL A 312 5.61 4.90 -15.09
N VAL A 313 6.64 4.06 -15.11
CA VAL A 313 6.65 2.78 -15.85
C VAL A 313 7.01 1.59 -14.98
N VAL A 314 8.12 1.64 -14.24
CA VAL A 314 8.68 0.48 -13.53
C VAL A 314 7.89 0.14 -12.27
N TRP A 315 7.62 1.15 -11.42
CA TRP A 315 6.96 0.99 -10.13
C TRP A 315 5.63 0.24 -10.24
N PRO A 316 4.74 0.55 -11.22
CA PRO A 316 3.52 -0.22 -11.41
C PRO A 316 3.76 -1.69 -11.77
N VAL A 317 4.77 -1.96 -12.60
CA VAL A 317 5.12 -3.32 -13.02
C VAL A 317 5.64 -4.12 -11.83
N LEU A 318 6.51 -3.52 -11.02
CA LEU A 318 7.05 -4.16 -9.82
C LEU A 318 5.98 -4.42 -8.76
N ARG A 319 5.04 -3.49 -8.56
CA ARG A 319 3.91 -3.72 -7.65
C ARG A 319 3.03 -4.87 -8.11
N LYS A 320 2.79 -4.98 -9.42
CA LYS A 320 2.07 -6.14 -9.98
C LYS A 320 2.86 -7.44 -9.79
N LEU A 321 4.17 -7.44 -10.00
CA LEU A 321 5.05 -8.58 -9.69
C LEU A 321 5.05 -8.97 -8.21
N ALA A 322 4.91 -8.00 -7.30
CA ALA A 322 4.75 -8.24 -5.87
C ALA A 322 3.32 -8.69 -5.48
N GLY A 323 2.43 -8.87 -6.46
CA GLY A 323 1.06 -9.34 -6.26
C GLY A 323 0.07 -8.25 -5.86
N CYS A 324 0.46 -6.96 -5.83
CA CYS A 324 -0.48 -5.88 -5.51
C CYS A 324 -1.62 -5.84 -6.53
N ARG A 325 -2.87 -5.78 -6.06
CA ARG A 325 -4.04 -5.59 -6.93
C ARG A 325 -4.11 -4.16 -7.49
N GLU A 326 -3.89 -3.18 -6.62
CA GLU A 326 -3.86 -1.76 -7.01
C GLU A 326 -2.44 -1.34 -7.35
N PHE A 327 -1.94 -1.71 -8.53
CA PHE A 327 -0.54 -1.48 -8.91
C PHE A 327 -0.28 -0.16 -9.64
N LEU A 328 -1.31 0.51 -10.19
CA LEU A 328 -1.14 1.82 -10.83
C LEU A 328 -1.02 2.94 -9.79
N PRO A 329 -0.29 4.04 -10.08
CA PRO A 329 -0.27 5.21 -9.22
C PRO A 329 -1.67 5.83 -9.23
N GLN A 330 -2.19 6.17 -8.05
CA GLN A 330 -3.50 6.83 -7.96
C GLN A 330 -3.37 8.25 -8.49
N GLU A 331 -3.96 8.50 -9.66
CA GLU A 331 -4.04 9.84 -10.24
C GLU A 331 -5.11 10.67 -9.54
N PHE A 332 -4.78 11.91 -9.21
CA PHE A 332 -5.71 12.89 -8.66
C PHE A 332 -5.47 14.27 -9.28
N PRO A 333 -6.48 15.15 -9.27
CA PRO A 333 -6.30 16.52 -9.72
C PRO A 333 -5.41 17.31 -8.74
N VAL A 334 -4.44 18.03 -9.27
CA VAL A 334 -3.50 18.87 -8.50
C VAL A 334 -3.42 20.27 -9.10
N THR A 335 -3.45 21.28 -8.24
CA THR A 335 -3.34 22.69 -8.64
C THR A 335 -1.90 23.16 -8.49
N LEU A 336 -1.28 23.68 -9.54
CA LEU A 336 0.09 24.23 -9.42
C LEU A 336 0.07 25.51 -8.59
N ALA A 337 0.99 25.63 -7.63
CA ALA A 337 1.14 26.86 -6.85
C ALA A 337 1.90 27.94 -7.65
N GLU A 338 2.94 27.54 -8.40
CA GLU A 338 3.78 28.44 -9.19
C GLU A 338 3.57 28.29 -10.70
N ASP A 339 3.89 29.34 -11.44
CA ASP A 339 4.00 29.30 -12.89
C ASP A 339 5.09 28.32 -13.35
N PHE A 340 4.80 27.58 -14.41
CA PHE A 340 5.78 26.82 -15.17
C PHE A 340 5.99 27.45 -16.55
N PRO A 341 7.04 28.27 -16.75
CA PRO A 341 7.17 29.12 -17.93
C PRO A 341 7.60 28.39 -19.21
N LYS A 342 7.88 27.08 -19.15
CA LYS A 342 8.44 26.31 -20.28
C LYS A 342 7.34 25.56 -21.03
N LYS A 343 7.45 25.52 -22.35
CA LYS A 343 6.64 24.64 -23.20
C LYS A 343 6.95 23.16 -22.92
N SER A 344 5.95 22.32 -23.17
CA SER A 344 6.02 20.86 -23.00
C SER A 344 5.61 20.18 -24.31
N PRO A 345 6.53 20.06 -25.29
CA PRO A 345 6.25 19.36 -26.55
C PRO A 345 5.97 17.87 -26.36
N ARG A 346 6.40 17.30 -25.23
CA ARG A 346 6.20 15.92 -24.79
C ARG A 346 5.55 15.94 -23.42
N THR A 347 4.93 14.83 -23.02
CA THR A 347 4.37 14.70 -21.67
C THR A 347 5.47 14.97 -20.64
N ARG A 348 5.23 15.92 -19.74
CA ARG A 348 6.23 16.36 -18.78
C ARG A 348 5.77 16.10 -17.36
N PHE A 349 6.63 15.43 -16.61
CA PHE A 349 6.44 15.21 -15.17
C PHE A 349 7.25 16.24 -14.39
N LEU A 350 6.53 17.06 -13.64
CA LEU A 350 7.07 18.02 -12.70
C LEU A 350 7.11 17.42 -11.31
N ARG A 351 8.23 17.59 -10.62
CA ARG A 351 8.40 17.16 -9.22
C ARG A 351 8.02 18.29 -8.28
N GLY A 352 7.33 17.96 -7.20
CA GLY A 352 6.97 18.96 -6.20
C GLY A 352 6.52 18.36 -4.89
N LYS A 353 6.15 19.26 -3.98
CA LYS A 353 5.57 18.93 -2.68
C LYS A 353 4.08 19.27 -2.68
N LEU A 354 3.27 18.35 -2.19
CA LEU A 354 1.84 18.53 -2.01
C LEU A 354 1.57 19.36 -0.75
N ASP A 355 0.67 20.33 -0.89
CA ASP A 355 0.08 21.09 0.21
C ASP A 355 -1.44 20.87 0.20
N LEU A 356 -1.98 20.56 1.37
CA LEU A 356 -3.39 20.23 1.61
C LEU A 356 -4.04 21.22 2.59
N SER A 357 -3.30 22.26 3.02
CA SER A 357 -3.66 23.14 4.14
C SER A 357 -4.95 23.93 3.94
N ASP A 358 -5.37 24.17 2.71
CA ASP A 358 -6.54 24.97 2.37
C ASP A 358 -7.71 24.17 1.78
N GLY A 359 -7.65 22.84 1.89
CA GLY A 359 -8.65 21.93 1.33
C GLY A 359 -8.53 21.71 -0.19
N THR A 360 -7.54 22.30 -0.86
CA THR A 360 -7.19 22.00 -2.25
C THR A 360 -5.84 21.29 -2.30
N VAL A 361 -5.73 20.25 -3.14
CA VAL A 361 -4.43 19.60 -3.39
C VAL A 361 -3.58 20.53 -4.26
N ARG A 362 -2.73 21.33 -3.63
CA ARG A 362 -1.77 22.21 -4.30
C ARG A 362 -0.43 21.52 -4.42
N MET A 363 0.32 21.82 -5.47
CA MET A 363 1.71 21.38 -5.61
C MET A 363 2.64 22.57 -5.75
N HIS A 364 3.58 22.66 -4.81
CA HIS A 364 4.74 23.53 -4.88
C HIS A 364 5.85 22.84 -5.66
N LEU A 365 6.24 23.42 -6.78
CA LEU A 365 7.26 22.84 -7.65
C LEU A 365 8.63 22.89 -6.98
N SER A 366 9.40 21.81 -7.10
CA SER A 366 10.80 21.82 -6.70
C SER A 366 11.54 22.92 -7.49
N ALA A 367 12.39 23.70 -6.81
CA ALA A 367 13.04 24.88 -7.37
C ALA A 367 13.78 24.64 -8.70
N ARG A 368 14.20 23.40 -8.96
CA ARG A 368 14.88 22.99 -10.20
C ARG A 368 14.22 21.75 -10.77
N GLN A 369 13.89 21.77 -12.07
CA GLN A 369 13.22 20.68 -12.79
C GLN A 369 14.11 20.00 -13.85
N GLY A 370 15.44 20.19 -13.75
CA GLY A 370 16.40 19.66 -14.72
C GLY A 370 16.55 18.14 -14.66
N ASN A 371 16.95 17.53 -15.79
CA ASN A 371 17.03 16.06 -15.95
C ASN A 371 17.98 15.37 -14.95
N ALA A 372 19.06 16.05 -14.55
CA ALA A 372 20.09 15.53 -13.65
C ALA A 372 19.95 16.04 -12.19
N VAL A 373 18.91 16.83 -11.89
CA VAL A 373 18.81 17.53 -10.61
C VAL A 373 18.19 16.63 -9.55
N LEU A 374 19.01 15.76 -8.94
CA LEU A 374 18.57 14.85 -7.88
C LEU A 374 18.01 15.59 -6.66
N SER A 375 18.55 16.76 -6.31
CA SER A 375 18.05 17.55 -5.17
C SER A 375 16.57 17.95 -5.29
N SER A 376 16.00 17.90 -6.49
CA SER A 376 14.55 18.12 -6.71
C SER A 376 13.67 17.00 -6.16
N ALA A 377 14.24 15.85 -5.82
CA ALA A 377 13.56 14.71 -5.22
C ALA A 377 13.49 14.77 -3.69
N ILE A 378 14.29 15.61 -3.03
CA ILE A 378 14.30 15.70 -1.56
C ILE A 378 12.96 16.28 -1.09
N GLY A 379 12.23 15.51 -0.29
CA GLY A 379 10.90 15.92 0.21
C GLY A 379 9.83 16.04 -0.88
N CYS A 380 10.10 15.51 -2.08
CA CYS A 380 9.12 15.41 -3.14
C CYS A 380 8.17 14.24 -2.82
N ASP A 381 6.87 14.53 -2.77
CA ASP A 381 5.82 13.55 -2.45
C ASP A 381 4.78 13.46 -3.58
N GLY A 382 4.97 14.18 -4.69
CA GLY A 382 4.14 14.02 -5.87
C GLY A 382 4.78 14.45 -7.19
N MET A 383 4.19 13.97 -8.28
CA MET A 383 4.47 14.44 -9.64
C MET A 383 3.21 14.98 -10.33
N ALA A 384 3.30 16.18 -10.89
CA ALA A 384 2.26 16.75 -11.76
C ALA A 384 2.57 16.47 -13.24
N MET A 385 1.55 16.12 -14.01
CA MET A 385 1.65 15.77 -15.42
C MET A 385 1.14 16.91 -16.30
N ILE A 386 2.05 17.52 -17.07
CA ILE A 386 1.70 18.44 -18.15
C ILE A 386 1.54 17.62 -19.45
N PRO A 387 0.38 17.70 -20.13
CA PRO A 387 0.16 17.03 -21.40
C PRO A 387 1.19 17.43 -22.48
N ALA A 388 1.47 16.50 -23.41
CA ALA A 388 2.24 16.82 -24.59
C ALA A 388 1.55 17.93 -25.42
N GLY A 389 2.36 18.80 -26.03
CA GLY A 389 1.89 19.94 -26.81
C GLY A 389 1.49 21.18 -26.00
N SER A 390 1.52 21.13 -24.66
CA SER A 390 1.17 22.29 -23.84
C SER A 390 2.19 23.44 -23.93
N GLY A 391 1.68 24.67 -23.85
CA GLY A 391 2.47 25.89 -23.66
C GLY A 391 3.01 26.02 -22.22
N PRO A 392 3.47 27.23 -21.84
CA PRO A 392 3.68 27.59 -20.44
C PRO A 392 2.39 27.37 -19.63
N ILE A 393 2.51 26.94 -18.39
CA ILE A 393 1.37 26.67 -17.50
C ILE A 393 1.37 27.71 -16.39
N PRO A 394 0.30 28.52 -16.24
CA PRO A 394 0.19 29.46 -15.12
C PRO A 394 -0.11 28.73 -13.80
N GLY A 395 0.32 29.33 -12.70
CA GLY A 395 -0.11 28.96 -11.34
C GLY A 395 -1.63 29.02 -11.24
N GLY A 396 -2.20 28.17 -10.38
CA GLY A 396 -3.63 27.94 -10.30
C GLY A 396 -4.19 26.97 -11.35
N THR A 397 -3.39 26.55 -12.34
CA THR A 397 -3.84 25.54 -13.31
C THR A 397 -4.00 24.18 -12.64
N ARG A 398 -5.15 23.56 -12.87
CA ARG A 398 -5.46 22.19 -12.45
C ARG A 398 -4.91 21.19 -13.47
N LEU A 399 -4.01 20.32 -13.03
CA LEU A 399 -3.43 19.22 -13.80
C LEU A 399 -3.78 17.88 -13.17
N LYS A 400 -3.46 16.78 -13.85
CA LYS A 400 -3.38 15.47 -13.21
C LYS A 400 -2.04 15.33 -12.50
N GLY A 401 -2.02 14.67 -11.36
CA GLY A 401 -0.79 14.27 -10.67
C GLY A 401 -0.99 12.97 -9.90
N PHE A 402 0.08 12.47 -9.32
CA PHE A 402 0.04 11.28 -8.46
C PHE A 402 1.09 11.42 -7.35
N ARG A 403 0.87 10.69 -6.26
CA ARG A 403 1.79 10.63 -5.12
C ARG A 403 2.92 9.64 -5.41
N ILE A 404 4.12 9.94 -4.93
CA ILE A 404 5.31 9.09 -5.08
C ILE A 404 5.91 8.65 -3.74
#